data_AF-A0A5N5HMD7-F1
#
_entry.id   AF-A0A5N5HMD7-F1
#
_cell.length_a   1.000
_cell.length_b   1.000
_cell.length_c   1.000
_cell.angle_alpha   90.00
_cell.angle_beta   90.00
_cell.angle_gamma   90.00
#
_symmetry.space_group_name_H-M   'P 1'
#
loop_
_entity.id
_entity.type
_entity.pdbx_description
1 polymer ?
#
loop_
_entity_poly.entity_id
_entity_poly.type
_entity_poly.pdbx_seq_one_letter_code
_entity_poly.pdbx_strand_id
1 'polypeptide(L)'
;MMHMTFYWSRQVTLLFDSWKTDTWTSYSLTLLACLLVPAFYQYLENLRVRIKRSASSSSPKSESDAPIRTPLLAAKLGGAGGRFSAGRLAESVLFGVNSAIGYMIMLAIMSFNGGVFVAIVVGLAIGYLAFRSGDDEVAGAVVETDNPCACA
;
A
#
# COMPACT_ATOMS: atom_id res chain seq x y z
N MET A 1 14.75 23.87 -19.78
CA MET A 1 16.04 23.15 -19.88
C MET A 1 15.90 21.87 -19.07
N MET A 2 16.36 20.73 -19.58
CA MET A 2 16.27 19.46 -18.85
C MET A 2 17.33 19.47 -17.74
N HIS A 3 16.88 19.67 -16.50
CA HIS A 3 17.76 19.62 -15.34
C HIS A 3 18.13 18.15 -15.07
N MET A 4 19.42 17.84 -15.14
CA MET A 4 19.97 16.51 -14.82
C MET A 4 20.41 16.41 -13.35
N THR A 5 20.14 17.45 -12.56
CA THR A 5 20.48 17.58 -11.15
C THR A 5 19.28 18.15 -10.40
N PHE A 6 19.22 17.91 -9.09
CA PHE A 6 18.17 18.48 -8.26
C PHE A 6 18.12 20.02 -8.39
N TYR A 7 16.92 20.56 -8.60
CA TYR A 7 16.68 21.99 -8.64
C TYR A 7 15.52 22.39 -7.72
N TRP A 8 15.57 23.63 -7.24
CA TRP A 8 14.55 24.23 -6.39
C TRP A 8 13.83 25.33 -7.17
N SER A 9 12.79 24.94 -7.92
CA SER A 9 11.92 25.89 -8.64
C SER A 9 10.46 25.57 -8.39
N ARG A 10 9.64 26.63 -8.45
CA ARG A 10 8.17 26.56 -8.37
C ARG A 10 7.54 26.23 -9.71
N GLN A 11 8.26 26.45 -10.81
CA GLN A 11 7.78 26.20 -12.16
C GLN A 11 8.04 24.75 -12.55
N VAL A 12 7.06 23.88 -12.29
CA VAL A 12 7.15 22.45 -12.58
C VAL A 12 5.95 22.02 -13.41
N THR A 13 6.23 21.22 -14.44
CA THR A 13 5.24 20.47 -15.21
C THR A 13 5.33 19.00 -14.81
N LEU A 14 4.30 18.46 -14.17
CA LEU A 14 4.29 17.09 -13.64
C LEU A 14 3.41 16.16 -14.47
N LEU A 15 4.02 15.13 -15.07
CA LEU A 15 3.41 14.03 -15.84
C LEU A 15 2.62 14.41 -17.10
N PHE A 16 1.83 15.46 -17.05
CA PHE A 16 1.00 15.95 -18.14
C PHE A 16 1.30 17.43 -18.39
N ASP A 17 1.28 17.84 -19.66
CA ASP A 17 1.49 19.25 -20.03
C ASP A 17 0.46 20.19 -19.40
N SER A 18 -0.72 19.68 -19.04
CA SER A 18 -1.78 20.43 -18.36
C SER A 18 -1.50 20.72 -16.88
N TRP A 19 -0.61 19.97 -16.23
CA TRP A 19 -0.30 20.16 -14.80
C TRP A 19 0.93 21.05 -14.63
N LYS A 20 0.77 22.33 -14.95
CA LYS A 20 1.81 23.36 -14.80
C LYS A 20 1.56 24.18 -13.53
N THR A 21 2.62 24.38 -12.76
CA THR A 21 2.61 25.21 -11.55
C THR A 21 3.31 26.54 -11.83
N ASP A 22 2.55 27.62 -11.93
CA ASP A 22 3.13 28.96 -12.15
C ASP A 22 2.98 29.87 -10.91
N THR A 23 2.07 29.51 -10.01
CA THR A 23 1.73 30.26 -8.79
C THR A 23 2.14 29.52 -7.53
N TRP A 24 2.33 30.25 -6.42
CA TRP A 24 2.65 29.64 -5.12
C TRP A 24 1.56 28.67 -4.63
N THR A 25 0.29 28.98 -4.89
CA THR A 25 -0.85 28.15 -4.50
C THR A 25 -0.89 26.85 -5.29
N SER A 26 -0.71 26.91 -6.61
CA SER A 26 -0.66 25.71 -7.47
C SER A 26 0.55 24.83 -7.14
N TYR A 27 1.70 25.43 -6.81
CA TYR A 27 2.86 24.69 -6.35
C TYR A 27 2.61 23.99 -5.01
N SER A 28 2.02 24.69 -4.04
CA SER A 28 1.71 24.11 -2.73
C SER A 28 0.68 22.98 -2.82
N LEU A 29 -0.36 23.14 -3.65
CA LEU A 29 -1.36 22.10 -3.92
C LEU A 29 -0.71 20.87 -4.56
N THR A 30 0.20 21.09 -5.50
CA THR A 30 0.98 20.02 -6.13
C THR A 30 1.85 19.29 -5.11
N LEU A 31 2.55 19.99 -4.22
CA LEU A 31 3.31 19.35 -3.13
C LEU A 31 2.41 18.53 -2.20
N LEU A 32 1.23 19.04 -1.87
CA LEU A 32 0.25 18.32 -1.06
C LEU A 32 -0.24 17.05 -1.78
N ALA A 33 -0.51 17.13 -3.09
CA ALA A 33 -0.83 15.96 -3.91
C ALA A 33 0.33 14.95 -3.95
N CYS A 34 1.56 15.42 -4.12
CA CYS A 34 2.78 14.60 -4.08
C CYS A 34 3.06 13.98 -2.70
N LEU A 35 2.47 14.50 -1.62
CA LEU A 35 2.50 13.89 -0.29
C LEU A 35 1.37 12.86 -0.11
N LEU A 36 0.15 13.19 -0.55
CA LEU A 36 -1.03 12.34 -0.38
C LEU A 36 -1.01 11.10 -1.29
N VAL A 37 -0.58 11.22 -2.55
CA VAL A 37 -0.59 10.10 -3.51
C VAL A 37 0.34 8.96 -3.07
N PRO A 38 1.59 9.19 -2.61
CA PRO A 38 2.44 8.12 -2.09
C PRO A 38 1.96 7.57 -0.74
N ALA A 39 1.33 8.38 0.11
CA ALA A 39 0.68 7.87 1.31
C ALA A 39 -0.49 6.92 0.98
N PHE A 40 -1.28 7.28 -0.04
CA PHE A 40 -2.35 6.43 -0.56
C PHE A 40 -1.83 5.16 -1.25
N TYR A 41 -0.68 5.22 -1.93
CA TYR A 41 0.01 4.05 -2.45
C TYR A 41 0.33 3.03 -1.34
N GLN A 42 0.88 3.49 -0.21
CA GLN A 42 1.13 2.64 0.96
C GLN A 42 -0.16 2.03 1.54
N TYR A 43 -1.25 2.81 1.56
CA TYR A 43 -2.56 2.32 1.99
C TYR A 43 -3.07 1.17 1.12
N LEU A 44 -3.01 1.31 -0.21
CA LEU A 44 -3.44 0.27 -1.13
C LEU A 44 -2.59 -1.00 -1.01
N GLU A 45 -1.28 -0.87 -0.82
CA GLU A 45 -0.39 -2.00 -0.55
C GLU A 45 -0.82 -2.72 0.74
N ASN A 46 -1.15 -1.98 1.81
CA ASN A 46 -1.63 -2.59 3.06
C ASN A 46 -2.96 -3.33 2.87
N LEU A 47 -3.92 -2.75 2.15
CA LEU A 47 -5.18 -3.43 1.83
C LEU A 47 -4.95 -4.74 1.09
N ARG A 48 -4.03 -4.74 0.12
CA ARG A 48 -3.69 -5.95 -0.63
C ARG A 48 -3.10 -7.02 0.27
N VAL A 49 -2.17 -6.65 1.16
CA VAL A 49 -1.59 -7.57 2.15
C VAL A 49 -2.66 -8.15 3.08
N ARG A 50 -3.59 -7.32 3.56
CA ARG A 50 -4.71 -7.75 4.41
C ARG A 50 -5.65 -8.73 3.71
N ILE A 51 -6.00 -8.48 2.46
CA ILE A 51 -6.83 -9.40 1.65
C ILE A 51 -6.15 -10.77 1.50
N LYS A 52 -4.83 -10.78 1.23
CA LYS A 52 -4.05 -12.01 1.11
C LYS A 52 -3.96 -12.79 2.43
N ARG A 53 -3.86 -12.09 3.57
CA ARG A 53 -3.92 -12.69 4.92
C ARG A 53 -5.30 -13.27 5.23
N SER A 54 -6.39 -12.58 4.90
CA SER A 54 -7.76 -13.10 5.12
C SER A 54 -8.09 -14.31 4.24
N ALA A 55 -7.57 -14.34 3.01
CA ALA A 55 -7.70 -15.50 2.12
C ALA A 55 -6.92 -16.73 2.63
N SER A 56 -5.85 -16.53 3.41
CA SER A 56 -5.10 -17.62 4.05
C SER A 56 -5.64 -18.00 5.45
N SER A 57 -6.26 -17.07 6.18
CA SER A 57 -6.91 -17.34 7.47
C SER A 57 -8.26 -18.06 7.35
N SER A 58 -8.87 -18.06 6.15
CA SER A 58 -10.08 -18.83 5.85
C SER A 58 -9.80 -20.31 5.51
N SER A 59 -8.55 -20.78 5.65
CA SER A 59 -8.27 -22.21 5.73
C SER A 59 -8.70 -22.72 7.12
N PRO A 60 -9.67 -23.64 7.22
CA PRO A 60 -10.19 -24.08 8.51
C PRO A 60 -9.09 -24.78 9.31
N LYS A 61 -8.93 -24.34 10.57
CA LYS A 61 -8.32 -25.15 11.63
C LYS A 61 -9.12 -26.45 11.74
N SER A 62 -8.61 -27.54 11.15
CA SER A 62 -8.91 -28.88 11.65
C SER A 62 -7.74 -29.30 12.52
N GLU A 63 -8.05 -29.26 13.81
CA GLU A 63 -7.44 -29.91 14.96
C GLU A 63 -6.89 -31.32 14.64
N SER A 64 -5.82 -31.68 15.38
CA SER A 64 -5.15 -32.98 15.43
C SER A 64 -6.12 -34.16 15.35
N ASP A 65 -5.95 -35.13 14.45
CA ASP A 65 -5.03 -36.25 14.63
C ASP A 65 -4.49 -36.82 13.30
N ALA A 66 -3.18 -37.15 13.29
CA ALA A 66 -2.48 -38.14 12.46
C ALA A 66 -2.45 -37.97 10.90
N PRO A 67 -1.43 -38.55 10.22
CA PRO A 67 -0.68 -37.89 9.14
C PRO A 67 -1.22 -38.15 7.72
N ILE A 68 -0.61 -37.45 6.75
CA ILE A 68 -0.80 -37.54 5.28
C ILE A 68 -1.83 -36.54 4.75
N ARG A 69 -1.53 -35.24 4.91
CA ARG A 69 -2.13 -34.19 4.08
C ARG A 69 -1.39 -34.13 2.75
N THR A 70 -1.97 -34.70 1.70
CA THR A 70 -1.59 -34.42 0.31
C THR A 70 -2.34 -33.16 -0.16
N PRO A 71 -1.68 -31.99 -0.23
CA PRO A 71 -2.34 -30.73 -0.59
C PRO A 71 -2.73 -30.62 -2.07
N LEU A 72 -2.58 -31.69 -2.86
CA LEU A 72 -2.81 -31.70 -4.31
C LEU A 72 -4.14 -32.31 -4.77
N LEU A 73 -4.89 -32.99 -3.89
CA LEU A 73 -6.19 -33.59 -4.24
C LEU A 73 -7.40 -32.84 -3.68
N ALA A 74 -7.25 -32.12 -2.57
CA ALA A 74 -8.35 -31.32 -2.00
C ALA A 74 -8.77 -30.13 -2.88
N ALA A 75 -7.85 -29.62 -3.70
CA ALA A 75 -8.10 -28.47 -4.57
C ALA A 75 -9.07 -28.74 -5.74
N LYS A 76 -9.36 -30.01 -6.06
CA LYS A 76 -10.14 -30.37 -7.26
C LYS A 76 -11.56 -30.88 -6.97
N LEU A 77 -11.95 -31.04 -5.70
CA LEU A 77 -13.26 -31.61 -5.33
C LEU A 77 -14.08 -30.78 -4.32
N GLY A 78 -13.67 -29.54 -4.04
CA GLY A 78 -14.46 -28.58 -3.25
C GLY A 78 -15.18 -27.59 -4.16
N GLY A 79 -16.41 -27.90 -4.55
CA GLY A 79 -17.23 -27.03 -5.40
C GLY A 79 -17.38 -25.63 -4.81
N ALA A 80 -16.98 -24.62 -5.58
CA ALA A 80 -17.27 -23.21 -5.31
C ALA A 80 -17.26 -22.39 -6.61
N GLY A 81 -18.24 -22.69 -7.47
CA GLY A 81 -18.59 -21.82 -8.59
C GLY A 81 -19.11 -20.48 -8.06
N GLY A 82 -18.59 -19.37 -8.59
CA GLY A 82 -19.13 -18.02 -8.42
C GLY A 82 -18.30 -17.05 -7.57
N ARG A 83 -17.78 -17.48 -6.40
CA ARG A 83 -17.11 -16.55 -5.44
C ARG A 83 -15.59 -16.48 -5.59
N PHE A 84 -14.98 -17.48 -6.22
CA PHE A 84 -13.54 -17.53 -6.49
C PHE A 84 -13.07 -16.61 -7.65
N SER A 85 -13.99 -16.13 -8.49
CA SER A 85 -13.65 -15.22 -9.59
C SER A 85 -13.56 -13.76 -9.12
N ALA A 86 -14.56 -13.27 -8.39
CA ALA A 86 -14.62 -11.87 -7.95
C ALA A 86 -13.45 -11.48 -7.03
N GLY A 87 -13.05 -12.36 -6.10
CA GLY A 87 -11.91 -12.10 -5.20
C GLY A 87 -10.57 -12.04 -5.94
N ARG A 88 -10.33 -12.95 -6.89
CA ARG A 88 -9.11 -12.94 -7.73
C ARG A 88 -9.08 -11.76 -8.70
N LEU A 89 -10.24 -11.40 -9.28
CA LEU A 89 -10.35 -10.23 -10.14
C LEU A 89 -10.09 -8.95 -9.34
N ALA A 90 -10.72 -8.78 -8.16
CA ALA A 90 -10.47 -7.64 -7.30
C ALA A 90 -9.00 -7.51 -6.88
N GLU A 91 -8.34 -8.64 -6.55
CA GLU A 91 -6.90 -8.66 -6.24
C GLU A 91 -6.05 -8.21 -7.44
N SER A 92 -6.35 -8.70 -8.65
CA SER A 92 -5.61 -8.32 -9.87
C SER A 92 -5.79 -6.85 -10.24
N VAL A 93 -6.99 -6.30 -10.04
CA VAL A 93 -7.29 -4.87 -10.26
C VAL A 93 -6.56 -4.02 -9.24
N LEU A 94 -6.60 -4.39 -7.95
CA LEU A 94 -5.83 -3.69 -6.90
C LEU A 94 -4.34 -3.68 -7.22
N PHE A 95 -3.81 -4.82 -7.69
CA PHE A 95 -2.40 -4.90 -8.10
C PHE A 95 -2.10 -3.97 -9.29
N GLY A 96 -2.97 -3.94 -10.29
CA GLY A 96 -2.84 -3.05 -11.45
C GLY A 96 -2.85 -1.58 -11.05
N VAL A 97 -3.81 -1.16 -10.22
CA VAL A 97 -3.93 0.22 -9.72
C VAL A 97 -2.70 0.61 -8.90
N ASN A 98 -2.27 -0.26 -7.99
CA ASN A 98 -1.09 -0.01 -7.16
C ASN A 98 0.18 0.11 -8.00
N SER A 99 0.37 -0.77 -8.98
CA SER A 99 1.51 -0.71 -9.91
C SER A 99 1.49 0.58 -10.73
N ALA A 100 0.31 0.99 -11.23
CA ALA A 100 0.16 2.24 -11.98
C ALA A 100 0.57 3.45 -11.13
N ILE A 101 0.10 3.54 -9.88
CA ILE A 101 0.49 4.63 -8.97
C ILE A 101 2.00 4.61 -8.68
N GLY A 102 2.59 3.43 -8.46
CA GLY A 102 4.03 3.29 -8.27
C GLY A 102 4.84 3.84 -9.45
N TYR A 103 4.43 3.54 -10.69
CA TYR A 103 5.06 4.11 -11.88
C TYR A 103 4.84 5.63 -12.00
N MET A 104 3.66 6.14 -11.64
CA MET A 104 3.38 7.58 -11.63
C MET A 104 4.29 8.32 -10.62
N ILE A 105 4.53 7.75 -9.44
CA ILE A 105 5.47 8.29 -8.45
C ILE A 105 6.90 8.27 -8.99
N MET A 106 7.31 7.19 -9.65
CA MET A 106 8.63 7.08 -10.28
C MET A 106 8.82 8.16 -11.37
N LEU A 107 7.82 8.37 -12.22
CA LEU A 107 7.82 9.45 -13.20
C LEU A 107 7.88 10.84 -12.55
N ALA A 108 7.20 11.04 -11.42
CA ALA A 108 7.25 12.29 -10.68
C ALA A 108 8.65 12.55 -10.08
N ILE A 109 9.33 11.53 -9.57
CA ILE A 109 10.71 11.63 -9.04
C ILE A 109 11.69 12.00 -10.16
N MET A 110 11.50 11.48 -11.37
CA MET A 110 12.30 11.84 -12.55
C MET A 110 12.18 13.31 -12.96
N SER A 111 11.30 14.10 -12.34
CA SER A 111 11.24 15.56 -12.54
C SER A 111 12.42 16.31 -11.93
N PHE A 112 13.25 15.66 -11.09
CA PHE A 112 14.39 16.24 -10.37
C PHE A 112 14.08 17.52 -9.55
N ASN A 113 12.80 17.78 -9.25
CA ASN A 113 12.44 18.89 -8.38
C ASN A 113 12.64 18.50 -6.92
N GLY A 114 13.44 19.30 -6.18
CA GLY A 114 13.76 19.01 -4.78
C GLY A 114 12.52 18.97 -3.88
N GLY A 115 11.59 19.91 -4.06
CA GLY A 115 10.36 19.96 -3.25
C GLY A 115 9.44 18.76 -3.50
N VAL A 116 9.25 18.39 -4.77
CA VAL A 116 8.45 17.21 -5.14
C VAL A 116 9.08 15.93 -4.60
N PHE A 117 10.41 15.77 -4.75
CA PHE A 117 11.13 14.62 -4.22
C PHE A 117 10.95 14.48 -2.71
N VAL A 118 11.16 15.57 -1.95
CA VAL A 118 10.97 15.57 -0.50
C VAL A 118 9.52 15.25 -0.12
N ALA A 119 8.54 15.85 -0.80
CA ALA A 119 7.12 15.59 -0.53
C ALA A 119 6.77 14.11 -0.75
N ILE A 120 7.31 13.48 -1.81
CA ILE A 120 7.09 12.06 -2.09
C ILE A 120 7.72 11.17 -1.01
N VAL A 121 8.97 11.43 -0.62
CA VAL A 121 9.66 10.65 0.42
C VAL A 121 8.95 10.77 1.77
N VAL A 122 8.55 11.99 2.14
CA VAL A 122 7.78 12.24 3.38
C VAL A 122 6.40 11.58 3.31
N GLY A 123 5.70 11.66 2.17
CA GLY A 123 4.41 11.00 1.97
C GLY A 123 4.51 9.48 2.08
N LEU A 124 5.56 8.87 1.52
CA LEU A 124 5.85 7.45 1.69
C LEU A 124 6.14 7.12 3.17
N ALA A 125 6.97 7.91 3.86
CA ALA A 125 7.28 7.68 5.27
C ALA A 125 6.03 7.78 6.17
N ILE A 126 5.21 8.81 5.97
CA ILE A 126 3.94 8.99 6.70
C ILE A 126 2.98 7.85 6.40
N GLY A 127 2.83 7.46 5.12
CA GLY A 127 1.97 6.34 4.74
C GLY A 127 2.45 5.02 5.34
N TYR A 128 3.76 4.77 5.35
CA TYR A 128 4.32 3.59 6.00
C TYR A 128 4.00 3.57 7.49
N LEU A 129 4.26 4.68 8.19
CA LEU A 129 3.98 4.77 9.62
C LEU A 129 2.49 4.60 9.89
N ALA A 130 1.63 5.45 9.33
CA ALA A 130 0.19 5.44 9.61
C ALA A 130 -0.49 4.08 9.38
N PHE A 131 -0.10 3.34 8.32
CA PHE A 131 -0.78 2.09 7.95
C PHE A 131 -0.06 0.83 8.40
N ARG A 132 1.26 0.89 8.70
CA ARG A 132 2.01 -0.24 9.26
C ARG A 132 2.06 -0.18 10.79
N SER A 133 2.30 0.98 11.39
CA SER A 133 2.36 1.12 12.85
C SER A 133 1.00 1.05 13.52
N GLY A 134 -0.09 1.36 12.81
CA GLY A 134 -1.45 1.14 13.32
C GLY A 134 -1.79 -0.34 13.55
N ASP A 135 -1.09 -1.27 12.87
CA ASP A 135 -1.20 -2.70 13.17
C ASP A 135 -0.37 -3.10 14.41
N ASP A 136 0.72 -2.37 14.69
CA ASP A 136 1.61 -2.60 15.84
C ASP A 136 1.08 -1.93 17.12
N GLU A 137 0.37 -0.80 17.04
CA GLU A 137 -0.24 -0.11 18.19
C GLU A 137 -1.51 -0.81 18.67
N VAL A 138 -2.30 -1.38 17.74
CA VAL A 138 -3.41 -2.28 18.10
C VAL A 138 -2.86 -3.61 18.61
N ALA A 139 -1.86 -4.22 17.96
CA ALA A 139 -1.24 -5.44 18.47
C ALA A 139 -0.55 -5.26 19.83
N GLY A 140 0.09 -4.10 20.08
CA GLY A 140 0.68 -3.73 21.36
C GLY A 140 -0.37 -3.46 22.44
N ALA A 141 -1.50 -2.82 22.08
CA ALA A 141 -2.61 -2.59 23.00
C ALA A 141 -3.33 -3.90 23.39
N VAL A 142 -3.46 -4.90 22.50
CA VAL A 142 -4.01 -6.22 22.92
C VAL A 142 -3.01 -7.04 23.73
N VAL A 143 -1.70 -6.90 23.48
CA VAL A 143 -0.66 -7.60 24.27
C VAL A 143 -0.50 -7.02 25.68
N GLU A 144 -0.75 -5.71 25.87
CA GLU A 144 -0.65 -5.09 27.21
C GLU A 144 -1.89 -5.33 28.08
N THR A 145 -3.07 -5.63 27.49
CA THR A 145 -4.29 -5.93 28.26
C THR A 145 -4.49 -7.39 28.66
N ASP A 146 -3.75 -8.35 28.09
CA ASP A 146 -4.00 -9.79 28.30
C ASP A 146 -3.08 -10.49 29.30
N ASN A 147 -2.41 -9.77 30.21
CA ASN A 147 -1.62 -10.42 31.27
C ASN A 147 -2.06 -10.16 32.72
N PRO A 148 -3.32 -10.46 33.11
CA PRO A 148 -3.69 -10.72 34.50
C PRO A 148 -3.56 -12.22 34.82
N CYS A 149 -2.38 -12.81 34.59
CA CYS A 149 -2.02 -14.11 35.13
C CYS A 149 -0.75 -13.99 35.98
N ALA A 150 -0.83 -13.12 37.01
CA ALA A 150 0.05 -13.19 38.17
C ALA A 150 -0.48 -14.28 39.11
N CYS A 151 0.00 -15.50 38.94
CA CYS A 151 -0.12 -16.55 39.96
C CYS A 151 1.18 -16.58 40.77
N ALA A 152 1.13 -16.05 41.99
CA ALA A 152 1.97 -16.42 43.12
C ALA A 152 1.09 -16.36 44.38
#